data_AF-A0A936WW33-F1
#
_entry.id   AF-A0A936WW33-F1
#
_cell.length_a   1.000
_cell.length_b   1.000
_cell.length_c   1.000
_cell.angle_alpha   90.00
_cell.angle_beta   90.00
_cell.angle_gamma   90.00
#
_symmetry.space_group_name_H-M   'P 1'
#
loop_
_entity.id
_entity.type
_entity.pdbx_description
1 polymer ?
#
loop_
_entity_poly.entity_id
_entity_poly.type
_entity_poly.pdbx_seq_one_letter_code
_entity_poly.pdbx_strand_id
1 'polypeptide(L)'
;MIRNFLLIAIAFFISVCSLAQIKILNTLCNNRTNPTGIEKGTLRFGWELESSQQSDLQSAYQILVASDITKLDENKCDLWNSTKISSSQSVFVKYSGKELNPASRYYWKCRVWDKDGKVTRLECPGLFYNSFVY
;
A
#
# COMPACT_ATOMS: atom_id res chain seq x y z
N MET A 1 9.19 40.68 31.75
CA MET A 1 10.21 39.71 31.28
C MET A 1 9.77 38.24 31.39
N ILE A 2 8.95 37.84 32.38
CA ILE A 2 8.47 36.44 32.55
C ILE A 2 7.39 36.00 31.54
N ARG A 3 6.54 36.94 31.06
CA ARG A 3 5.43 36.64 30.12
C ARG A 3 5.88 36.18 28.73
N ASN A 4 7.06 36.60 28.28
CA ASN A 4 7.64 36.17 26.99
C ASN A 4 8.28 34.78 27.10
N PHE A 5 8.72 34.38 28.30
CA PHE A 5 9.30 33.05 28.53
C PHE A 5 8.21 31.95 28.54
N LEU A 6 7.01 32.27 29.01
CA LEU A 6 5.86 31.36 29.02
C LEU A 6 5.34 31.04 27.61
N LEU A 7 5.35 32.02 26.70
CA LEU A 7 4.92 31.83 25.31
C LEU A 7 5.89 30.96 24.50
N ILE A 8 7.20 31.05 24.78
CA ILE A 8 8.23 30.23 24.13
C ILE A 8 8.19 28.78 24.64
N ALA A 9 7.87 28.57 25.92
CA ALA A 9 7.72 27.23 26.50
C ALA A 9 6.48 26.46 25.96
N ILE A 10 5.39 27.17 25.64
CA ILE A 10 4.18 26.57 25.05
C ILE A 10 4.40 26.22 23.57
N ALA A 11 5.18 27.04 22.83
CA ALA A 11 5.56 26.74 21.45
C ALA A 11 6.49 25.51 21.35
N PHE A 12 7.27 25.19 22.40
CA PHE A 12 8.14 24.03 22.43
C PHE A 12 7.40 22.71 22.72
N PHE A 13 6.24 22.78 23.39
CA PHE A 13 5.45 21.58 23.75
C PHE A 13 4.62 21.02 22.58
N ILE A 14 4.42 21.81 21.52
CA ILE A 14 3.66 21.40 20.32
C ILE A 14 4.55 20.61 19.34
N SER A 15 5.88 20.60 19.52
CA SER A 15 6.82 20.20 18.46
C SER A 15 7.24 18.72 18.42
N VAL A 16 6.77 17.84 19.31
CA VAL A 16 7.20 16.42 19.27
C VAL A 16 6.02 15.46 19.39
N CYS A 17 5.14 15.49 18.40
CA CYS A 17 4.38 14.31 18.04
C CYS A 17 4.96 13.79 16.72
N SER A 18 6.10 13.11 16.81
CA SER A 18 6.51 12.23 15.72
C SER A 18 5.52 11.07 15.69
N LEU A 19 4.41 11.29 14.99
CA LEU A 19 3.46 10.21 14.69
C LEU A 19 4.24 9.22 13.85
N ALA A 20 4.58 8.08 14.44
CA ALA A 20 5.16 6.97 13.72
C ALA A 20 4.35 6.73 12.45
N GLN A 21 5.09 6.50 11.37
CA GLN A 21 4.51 6.38 10.06
C GLN A 21 4.95 5.05 9.52
N ILE A 22 4.00 4.13 9.41
CA ILE A 22 4.19 2.92 8.64
C ILE A 22 4.54 3.33 7.21
N LYS A 23 5.59 2.71 6.66
CA LYS A 23 6.01 2.86 5.26
C LYS A 23 5.93 1.50 4.57
N ILE A 24 5.54 1.51 3.30
CA ILE A 24 5.60 0.32 2.46
C ILE A 24 6.98 0.31 1.80
N LEU A 25 7.78 -0.72 2.06
CA LEU A 25 9.13 -0.85 1.49
C LEU A 25 9.09 -1.52 0.12
N ASN A 26 8.55 -2.73 0.09
CA ASN A 26 8.52 -3.57 -1.10
C ASN A 26 7.10 -4.03 -1.38
N THR A 27 6.78 -4.12 -2.67
CA THR A 27 5.53 -4.72 -3.15
C THR A 27 5.86 -5.98 -3.92
N LEU A 28 5.21 -7.08 -3.54
CA LEU A 28 5.46 -8.42 -4.05
C LEU A 28 4.22 -8.95 -4.72
N CYS A 29 4.44 -9.65 -5.82
CA CYS A 29 3.42 -10.37 -6.53
C CYS A 29 3.85 -11.83 -6.63
N ASN A 30 3.03 -12.75 -6.11
CA ASN A 30 3.39 -14.15 -5.89
C ASN A 30 4.76 -14.31 -5.19
N ASN A 31 5.03 -13.46 -4.19
CA ASN A 31 6.30 -13.41 -3.44
C ASN A 31 7.54 -13.06 -4.31
N ARG A 32 7.35 -12.36 -5.43
CA ARG A 32 8.41 -11.92 -6.34
C ARG A 32 8.23 -10.45 -6.69
N THR A 33 9.32 -9.75 -6.93
CA THR A 33 9.30 -8.38 -7.46
C THR A 33 9.10 -8.43 -8.97
N ASN A 34 8.09 -7.73 -9.48
CA ASN A 34 7.80 -7.57 -10.90
C ASN A 34 7.79 -8.87 -11.73
N PRO A 35 7.11 -9.94 -11.28
CA PRO A 35 7.14 -11.24 -11.95
C PRO A 35 6.51 -11.19 -13.33
N THR A 36 7.02 -12.06 -14.21
CA THR A 36 6.45 -12.36 -15.52
C THR A 36 5.83 -13.74 -15.54
N GLY A 37 4.79 -13.94 -16.35
CA GLY A 37 4.23 -15.26 -16.58
C GLY A 37 3.38 -15.77 -15.42
N ILE A 38 2.61 -14.90 -14.76
CA ILE A 38 1.70 -15.34 -13.71
C ILE A 38 0.58 -16.20 -14.32
N GLU A 39 0.34 -17.37 -13.74
CA GLU A 39 -0.76 -18.25 -14.12
C GLU A 39 -2.12 -17.66 -13.69
N LYS A 40 -3.12 -17.84 -14.56
CA LYS A 40 -4.50 -17.40 -14.30
C LYS A 40 -5.01 -17.94 -12.96
N GLY A 41 -5.57 -17.06 -12.11
CA GLY A 41 -6.13 -17.42 -10.80
C GLY A 41 -5.13 -17.60 -9.65
N THR A 42 -3.82 -17.61 -9.94
CA THR A 42 -2.77 -17.77 -8.93
C THR A 42 -2.30 -16.44 -8.33
N LEU A 43 -2.76 -15.31 -8.87
CA LEU A 43 -2.30 -13.98 -8.49
C LEU A 43 -2.54 -13.69 -6.99
N ARG A 44 -1.45 -13.37 -6.28
CA ARG A 44 -1.40 -13.00 -4.87
C ARG A 44 -0.51 -11.77 -4.69
N PHE A 45 -0.97 -10.82 -3.90
CA PHE A 45 -0.20 -9.64 -3.52
C PHE A 45 0.39 -9.79 -2.13
N GLY A 46 1.54 -9.18 -1.93
CA GLY A 46 2.15 -8.98 -0.62
C GLY A 46 2.90 -7.66 -0.58
N TRP A 47 3.11 -7.13 0.62
CA TRP A 47 3.91 -5.94 0.83
C TRP A 47 4.64 -6.02 2.15
N GLU A 48 5.83 -5.43 2.17
CA GLU A 48 6.67 -5.32 3.35
C GLU A 48 6.47 -3.95 3.98
N LEU A 49 6.31 -3.94 5.30
CA LEU A 49 6.08 -2.74 6.08
C LEU A 49 7.31 -2.44 6.94
N GLU A 50 7.68 -1.17 7.00
CA GLU A 50 8.62 -0.65 7.98
C GLU A 50 7.88 0.31 8.90
N SER A 51 8.13 0.21 10.21
CA SER A 51 7.73 1.23 11.15
C SER A 51 8.87 1.59 12.09
N SER A 52 8.91 2.86 12.47
CA SER A 52 9.74 3.39 13.56
C SER A 52 9.31 2.91 14.96
N GLN A 53 8.15 2.26 15.10
CA GLN A 53 7.66 1.70 16.36
C GLN A 53 7.39 0.20 16.27
N GLN A 54 7.85 -0.54 17.28
CA GLN A 54 7.71 -2.00 17.40
C GLN A 54 6.24 -2.48 17.41
N SER A 55 5.30 -1.61 17.76
CA SER A 55 3.87 -1.91 17.95
C SER A 55 2.95 -1.39 16.85
N ASP A 56 3.50 -0.78 15.79
CA ASP A 56 2.71 -0.32 14.66
C ASP A 56 2.35 -1.48 13.76
N LEU A 57 1.15 -2.02 14.01
CA LEU A 57 0.52 -3.03 13.18
C LEU A 57 -0.43 -2.33 12.20
N GLN A 58 -0.46 -2.79 10.96
CA GLN A 58 -1.51 -2.35 10.04
C GLN A 58 -2.87 -2.84 10.56
N SER A 59 -3.87 -1.97 10.50
CA SER A 59 -5.26 -2.26 10.84
C SER A 59 -6.14 -2.52 9.61
N ALA A 60 -5.75 -1.97 8.46
CA ALA A 60 -6.46 -2.13 7.20
C ALA A 60 -5.53 -1.94 6.01
N TYR A 61 -6.00 -2.40 4.85
CA TYR A 61 -5.34 -2.16 3.56
C TYR A 61 -6.32 -1.86 2.44
N GLN A 62 -5.81 -1.33 1.35
CA GLN A 62 -6.52 -1.19 0.08
C GLN A 62 -5.55 -1.42 -1.07
N ILE A 63 -5.97 -2.22 -2.05
CA ILE A 63 -5.25 -2.53 -3.27
C ILE A 63 -6.02 -1.96 -4.47
N LEU A 64 -5.30 -1.29 -5.36
CA LEU A 64 -5.77 -0.85 -6.66
C LEU A 64 -4.97 -1.57 -7.75
N VAL A 65 -5.64 -2.12 -8.75
CA VAL A 65 -5.00 -2.78 -9.92
C VAL A 65 -5.55 -2.16 -11.19
N ALA A 66 -4.67 -1.77 -12.10
CA ALA A 66 -5.04 -1.15 -13.37
C ALA A 66 -4.24 -1.69 -14.55
N SER A 67 -4.82 -1.53 -15.74
CA SER A 67 -4.15 -1.84 -17.01
C SER A 67 -3.08 -0.82 -17.40
N ASP A 68 -3.11 0.36 -16.78
CA ASP A 68 -2.28 1.51 -17.12
C ASP A 68 -1.81 2.20 -15.84
N ILE A 69 -0.54 2.59 -15.80
CA ILE A 69 0.07 3.29 -14.67
C ILE A 69 -0.56 4.67 -14.45
N THR A 70 -0.93 5.37 -15.53
CA THR A 70 -1.52 6.71 -15.46
C THR A 70 -2.84 6.73 -14.68
N LYS A 71 -3.64 5.66 -14.81
CA LYS A 71 -4.87 5.48 -14.02
C LYS A 71 -4.54 5.38 -12.53
N LEU A 72 -3.48 4.65 -12.18
CA LEU A 72 -3.05 4.55 -10.79
C LEU A 72 -2.53 5.90 -10.28
N ASP A 73 -1.84 6.71 -11.08
CA ASP A 73 -1.39 8.04 -10.65
C ASP A 73 -2.57 8.94 -10.22
N GLU A 74 -3.71 8.80 -10.88
CA GLU A 74 -4.97 9.46 -10.53
C GLU A 74 -5.76 8.77 -9.37
N ASN A 75 -5.19 7.74 -8.74
CA ASN A 75 -5.85 6.85 -7.77
C ASN A 75 -7.11 6.15 -8.33
N LYS A 76 -7.17 5.95 -9.64
CA LYS A 76 -8.23 5.21 -10.32
C LYS A 76 -7.75 3.81 -10.65
N CYS A 77 -8.70 2.92 -10.92
CA CYS A 77 -8.41 1.57 -11.39
C CYS A 77 -9.57 1.06 -12.25
N ASP A 78 -9.25 0.20 -13.21
CA ASP A 78 -10.21 -0.40 -14.12
C ASP A 78 -10.35 -1.92 -13.94
N LEU A 79 -9.40 -2.56 -13.25
CA LEU A 79 -9.38 -4.01 -13.03
C LEU A 79 -9.84 -4.40 -11.63
N TRP A 80 -9.30 -3.75 -10.60
CA TRP A 80 -9.67 -4.07 -9.22
C TRP A 80 -9.49 -2.91 -8.24
N ASN A 81 -10.46 -2.77 -7.35
CA ASN A 81 -10.37 -1.99 -6.14
C ASN A 81 -10.82 -2.90 -4.98
N SER A 82 -9.93 -3.22 -4.05
CA SER A 82 -10.32 -4.04 -2.90
C SER A 82 -11.22 -3.29 -1.92
N THR A 83 -11.38 -1.96 -2.09
CA THR A 83 -11.85 -1.03 -1.07
C THR A 83 -11.00 -1.09 0.20
N LYS A 84 -11.39 -0.41 1.27
CA LYS A 84 -10.73 -0.53 2.56
C LYS A 84 -11.14 -1.84 3.23
N ILE A 85 -10.21 -2.76 3.39
CA ILE A 85 -10.41 -4.03 4.10
C ILE A 85 -9.74 -3.96 5.46
N SER A 86 -10.52 -4.10 6.53
CA SER A 86 -10.02 -4.17 7.91
C SER A 86 -9.35 -5.52 8.14
N SER A 87 -8.03 -5.54 8.08
CA SER A 87 -7.22 -6.75 8.21
C SER A 87 -5.76 -6.38 8.44
N SER A 88 -5.08 -7.17 9.26
CA SER A 88 -3.64 -7.11 9.45
C SER A 88 -2.86 -7.93 8.42
N GLN A 89 -3.53 -8.61 7.47
CA GLN A 89 -2.88 -9.44 6.45
C GLN A 89 -2.11 -8.59 5.43
N SER A 90 -0.80 -8.81 5.31
CA SER A 90 0.09 -8.12 4.37
C SER A 90 0.71 -9.03 3.31
N VAL A 91 0.44 -10.34 3.37
CA VAL A 91 0.98 -11.34 2.46
C VAL A 91 -0.13 -12.22 1.90
N PHE A 92 0.11 -12.79 0.72
CA PHE A 92 -0.80 -13.70 0.03
C PHE A 92 -2.24 -13.20 -0.15
N VAL A 93 -2.44 -11.90 -0.34
CA VAL A 93 -3.76 -11.32 -0.60
C VAL A 93 -4.22 -11.68 -2.01
N LYS A 94 -5.30 -12.45 -2.12
CA LYS A 94 -5.80 -12.95 -3.40
C LYS A 94 -6.43 -11.84 -4.23
N TYR A 95 -6.00 -11.74 -5.49
CA TYR A 95 -6.67 -10.88 -6.47
C TYR A 95 -8.13 -11.32 -6.65
N SER A 96 -9.04 -10.35 -6.51
CA SER A 96 -10.49 -10.57 -6.55
C SER A 96 -11.19 -9.60 -7.51
N GLY A 97 -10.48 -9.15 -8.54
CA GLY A 97 -11.00 -8.22 -9.55
C GLY A 97 -11.43 -8.91 -10.84
N LYS A 98 -11.52 -8.10 -11.90
CA LYS A 98 -11.87 -8.58 -13.26
C LYS A 98 -10.85 -9.59 -13.79
N GLU A 99 -11.29 -10.45 -14.69
CA GLU A 99 -10.39 -11.38 -15.37
C GLU A 99 -9.25 -10.64 -16.08
N LEU A 100 -8.05 -11.19 -15.99
CA LEU A 100 -6.85 -10.62 -16.60
C LEU A 100 -6.62 -11.26 -17.96
N ASN A 101 -6.48 -10.41 -18.98
CA ASN A 101 -6.09 -10.84 -20.32
C ASN A 101 -4.67 -11.44 -20.31
N PRO A 102 -4.44 -12.52 -21.08
CA PRO A 102 -3.11 -13.12 -21.24
C PRO A 102 -2.11 -12.12 -21.84
N ALA A 103 -0.82 -12.40 -21.68
CA ALA A 103 0.27 -11.65 -22.32
C ALA A 103 0.21 -10.13 -22.11
N SER A 104 -0.39 -9.69 -21.00
CA SER A 104 -0.66 -8.28 -20.71
C SER A 104 0.09 -7.84 -19.46
N ARG A 105 0.49 -6.57 -19.46
CA ARG A 105 1.13 -5.91 -18.33
C ARG A 105 0.08 -5.26 -17.45
N TYR A 106 0.24 -5.39 -16.13
CA TYR A 106 -0.64 -4.80 -15.14
C TYR A 106 0.15 -4.10 -14.06
N TYR A 107 -0.47 -3.06 -13.52
CA TYR A 107 0.10 -2.24 -12.46
C TYR A 107 -0.80 -2.37 -11.25
N TRP A 108 -0.21 -2.34 -10.07
CA TRP A 108 -0.97 -2.28 -8.85
C TRP A 108 -0.27 -1.45 -7.81
N LYS A 109 -1.03 -0.87 -6.89
CA LYS A 109 -0.49 -0.19 -5.73
C LYS A 109 -1.34 -0.48 -4.51
N CYS A 110 -0.77 -0.31 -3.33
CA CYS A 110 -1.51 -0.45 -2.09
C CYS A 110 -1.31 0.75 -1.17
N ARG A 111 -2.21 0.88 -0.23
CA ARG A 111 -2.05 1.70 0.97
C ARG A 111 -2.51 0.92 2.17
N VAL A 112 -1.95 1.26 3.31
CA VAL A 112 -2.27 0.65 4.59
C VAL A 112 -2.72 1.72 5.58
N TRP A 113 -3.48 1.31 6.57
CA TRP A 113 -3.81 2.11 7.74
C TRP A 113 -3.10 1.49 8.93
N ASP A 114 -2.51 2.32 9.78
CA ASP A 114 -2.00 1.87 11.08
C ASP A 114 -3.13 1.68 12.11
N LYS A 115 -2.75 1.23 13.30
CA LYS A 115 -3.66 1.03 14.44
C LYS A 115 -4.40 2.30 14.88
N ASP A 116 -3.82 3.47 14.65
CA ASP A 116 -4.39 4.77 15.03
C ASP A 116 -5.25 5.36 13.90
N GLY A 117 -5.43 4.60 12.81
CA GLY A 117 -6.25 4.97 11.66
C GLY A 117 -5.56 5.94 10.70
N LYS A 118 -4.27 6.23 10.89
CA LYS A 118 -3.48 7.04 9.96
C LYS A 118 -3.18 6.23 8.72
N VAL A 119 -3.38 6.84 7.57
CA VAL A 119 -3.25 6.20 6.26
C VAL A 119 -1.90 6.51 5.64
N THR A 120 -1.26 5.52 5.04
CA THR A 120 -0.11 5.77 4.18
C THR A 120 -0.56 6.43 2.90
N ARG A 121 0.34 7.15 2.23
CA ARG A 121 0.10 7.50 0.84
C ARG A 121 -0.04 6.21 0.02
N LEU A 122 -0.78 6.27 -1.08
CA LEU A 122 -0.75 5.21 -2.09
C LEU A 122 0.64 5.23 -2.74
N GLU A 123 1.53 4.39 -2.24
CA GLU A 123 2.94 4.37 -2.65
C GLU A 123 3.26 3.11 -3.48
N CYS A 124 4.20 3.32 -4.41
CA CYS A 124 4.88 2.39 -5.30
C CYS A 124 4.00 1.44 -6.14
N PRO A 125 3.89 1.69 -7.47
CA PRO A 125 3.25 0.73 -8.36
C PRO A 125 4.12 -0.52 -8.49
N GLY A 126 3.71 -1.61 -7.86
CA GLY A 126 4.20 -2.93 -8.22
C GLY A 126 3.75 -3.27 -9.64
N LEU A 127 4.62 -3.94 -10.40
CA LEU A 127 4.35 -4.38 -11.76
C LEU A 127 4.11 -5.89 -11.75
N PHE A 128 3.31 -6.43 -12.68
CA PHE A 128 3.39 -7.84 -13.03
C PHE A 128 2.93 -8.07 -14.47
N TYR A 129 3.35 -9.19 -15.06
CA TYR A 129 2.93 -9.61 -16.40
C TYR A 129 2.18 -10.95 -16.31
N ASN A 130 0.98 -10.97 -16.89
CA ASN A 130 0.16 -12.17 -16.98
C ASN A 130 0.67 -13.09 -18.10
N SER A 131 0.72 -14.40 -17.85
CA SER A 131 1.26 -15.37 -18.82
C SER A 131 0.36 -15.54 -20.04
N PHE A 132 0.92 -16.15 -21.09
CA PHE A 132 0.15 -16.71 -22.20
C PHE A 132 -0.67 -17.91 -21.69
N VAL A 133 -1.90 -18.04 -22.19
CA VAL A 133 -2.70 -19.26 -22.00
C VAL A 133 -2.16 -20.28 -22.99
N TYR A 134 -1.70 -21.44 -22.50
CA TYR A 134 -1.58 -22.65 -23.31
C TYR A 134 -2.86 -23.46 -23.16
#